data_AF-A0A7Y0R2H8-F1
#
_entry.id   AF-A0A7Y0R2H8-F1
#
_cell.length_a   1.000
_cell.length_b   1.000
_cell.length_c   1.000
_cell.angle_alpha   90.00
_cell.angle_beta   90.00
_cell.angle_gamma   90.00
#
_symmetry.space_group_name_H-M   'P 1'
#
loop_
_entity.id
_entity.type
_entity.pdbx_description
1 polymer ?
#
loop_
_entity_poly.entity_id
_entity_poly.type
_entity_poly.pdbx_seq_one_letter_code
_entity_poly.pdbx_strand_id
1 'polypeptide(L)'
;MKLTVLPPDINSGLYRFNVDENGAIVYGIGAIKGVGEGPIDAILEARNKGGHFKDLFDFCARIDLKRVNKRVIEKLIYAGALDRLGPHRAAMMASLNDAVKAASQHHQAEDFGQGDMFGVLTDAPEEVENKYTQVPPWPEKVWLEGERETLGLYLTGHPIN
;
A
#
# COMPACT_ATOMS: atom_id res chain seq x y z
N MET A 1 1.67 4.28 30.35
CA MET A 1 2.85 3.93 29.53
C MET A 1 2.75 4.71 28.23
N LYS A 2 3.76 5.50 27.86
CA LYS A 2 3.79 6.23 26.57
C LYS A 2 4.50 5.33 25.54
N LEU A 3 3.75 4.42 24.93
CA LEU A 3 4.24 3.59 23.84
C LEU A 3 3.78 4.23 22.52
N THR A 4 4.71 4.46 21.60
CA THR A 4 4.40 4.93 20.26
C THR A 4 3.94 3.75 19.42
N VAL A 5 2.76 3.84 18.83
CA VAL A 5 2.24 2.86 17.88
C VAL A 5 2.26 3.49 16.50
N LEU A 6 2.99 2.86 15.58
CA LEU A 6 3.05 3.27 14.18
C LEU A 6 1.95 2.58 13.39
N PRO A 7 1.40 3.24 12.34
CA PRO A 7 0.45 2.62 11.43
C PRO A 7 1.06 1.39 10.74
N PRO A 8 0.22 0.52 10.15
CA PRO A 8 0.75 -0.52 9.29
C PRO A 8 1.52 0.11 8.14
N ASP A 9 2.54 -0.57 7.65
CA ASP A 9 3.34 -0.13 6.52
C ASP A 9 3.80 -1.39 5.77
N ILE A 10 3.58 -1.46 4.46
CA ILE A 10 4.00 -2.64 3.69
C ILE A 10 5.52 -2.80 3.63
N ASN A 11 6.27 -1.70 3.77
CA ASN A 11 7.72 -1.73 3.65
C ASN A 11 8.40 -2.18 4.95
N SER A 12 7.90 -1.73 6.11
CA SER A 12 8.48 -2.08 7.42
C SER A 12 7.66 -3.09 8.24
N GLY A 13 6.37 -3.25 7.95
CA GLY A 13 5.46 -4.09 8.72
C GLY A 13 5.62 -5.59 8.46
N LEU A 14 5.31 -6.39 9.47
CA LEU A 14 5.23 -7.84 9.40
C LEU A 14 3.77 -8.32 9.53
N TYR A 15 3.55 -9.63 9.42
CA TYR A 15 2.22 -10.21 9.61
C TYR A 15 1.67 -9.91 11.02
N ARG A 16 2.49 -10.14 12.05
CA ARG A 16 2.16 -9.80 13.45
C ARG A 16 2.77 -8.44 13.81
N PHE A 17 2.24 -7.85 14.89
CA PHE A 17 2.86 -6.68 15.52
C PHE A 17 4.34 -6.95 15.80
N ASN A 18 5.18 -5.97 15.47
CA ASN A 18 6.61 -6.02 15.71
C ASN A 18 7.08 -4.71 16.36
N VAL A 19 8.32 -4.73 16.85
CA VAL A 19 8.96 -3.55 17.45
C VAL A 19 10.05 -3.08 16.49
N ASP A 20 10.07 -1.78 16.18
CA ASP A 20 11.14 -1.19 15.37
C ASP A 20 12.41 -0.96 16.21
N GLU A 21 13.49 -0.53 15.58
CA GLU A 21 14.76 -0.25 16.26
C GLU A 21 14.65 0.88 17.30
N ASN A 22 13.63 1.73 17.20
CA ASN A 22 13.37 2.85 18.10
C ASN A 22 12.47 2.47 19.29
N GLY A 23 12.03 1.20 19.37
CA GLY A 23 11.12 0.73 20.41
C GLY A 23 9.64 1.07 20.18
N ALA A 24 9.27 1.56 18.99
CA ALA A 24 7.89 1.78 18.60
C ALA A 24 7.23 0.46 18.13
N ILE A 25 5.95 0.30 18.45
CA ILE A 25 5.17 -0.86 18.02
C ILE A 25 4.65 -0.58 16.62
N VAL A 26 5.10 -1.36 15.64
CA VAL A 26 4.60 -1.33 14.26
C VAL A 26 3.36 -2.20 14.17
N TYR A 27 2.29 -1.66 13.60
CA TYR A 27 1.05 -2.39 13.41
C TYR A 27 1.26 -3.57 12.44
N GLY A 28 0.79 -4.75 12.84
CA GLY A 28 0.86 -5.93 11.97
C GLY A 28 -0.11 -5.80 10.80
N ILE A 29 0.35 -6.08 9.58
CA ILE A 29 -0.48 -6.06 8.37
C ILE A 29 -1.61 -7.12 8.47
N GLY A 30 -1.36 -8.20 9.22
CA GLY A 30 -2.35 -9.25 9.53
C GLY A 30 -3.53 -8.80 10.37
N ALA A 31 -3.46 -7.64 11.02
CA ALA A 31 -4.58 -7.10 11.78
C ALA A 31 -5.56 -6.28 10.92
N ILE A 32 -5.28 -6.08 9.62
CA ILE A 32 -6.17 -5.34 8.71
C ILE A 32 -7.36 -6.21 8.32
N LYS A 33 -8.56 -5.76 8.68
CA LYS A 33 -9.81 -6.52 8.54
C LYS A 33 -10.12 -6.89 7.10
N GLY A 34 -10.10 -8.19 6.85
CA GLY A 34 -10.42 -8.80 5.57
C GLY A 34 -9.36 -8.53 4.50
N VAL A 35 -8.12 -8.34 4.94
CA VAL A 35 -6.93 -8.82 4.24
C VAL A 35 -6.62 -10.19 4.84
N GLY A 36 -6.60 -11.24 4.01
CA GLY A 36 -6.28 -12.60 4.47
C GLY A 36 -4.77 -12.83 4.58
N GLU A 37 -4.38 -13.98 5.15
CA GLU A 37 -2.97 -14.40 5.23
C GLU A 37 -2.34 -14.56 3.84
N GLY A 38 -3.04 -15.21 2.90
CA GLY A 38 -2.56 -15.41 1.53
C GLY A 38 -2.11 -14.14 0.79
N PRO A 39 -2.92 -13.05 0.77
CA PRO A 39 -2.48 -11.75 0.24
C PRO A 39 -1.26 -11.16 0.95
N ILE A 40 -1.16 -11.28 2.28
CA ILE A 40 -0.04 -10.71 3.05
C ILE A 40 1.24 -11.46 2.73
N ASP A 41 1.19 -12.78 2.68
CA ASP A 41 2.32 -13.61 2.29
C ASP A 41 2.81 -13.25 0.89
N ALA A 42 1.90 -13.01 -0.06
CA ALA A 42 2.27 -12.57 -1.41
C ALA A 42 3.02 -11.23 -1.40
N ILE A 43 2.57 -10.28 -0.57
CA ILE A 43 3.21 -8.96 -0.42
C ILE A 43 4.60 -9.11 0.20
N LEU A 44 4.74 -9.90 1.27
CA LEU A 44 6.01 -10.15 1.93
C LEU A 44 6.99 -10.91 1.01
N GLU A 45 6.51 -11.89 0.25
CA GLU A 45 7.30 -12.60 -0.77
C GLU A 45 7.82 -11.65 -1.86
N ALA A 46 6.94 -10.80 -2.40
CA ALA A 46 7.32 -9.81 -3.41
C ALA A 46 8.34 -8.79 -2.86
N ARG A 47 8.16 -8.34 -1.61
CA ARG A 47 9.10 -7.47 -0.91
C ARG A 47 10.45 -8.15 -0.69
N ASN A 48 10.47 -9.40 -0.24
CA ASN A 48 11.71 -10.13 0.01
C ASN A 48 12.51 -10.40 -1.26
N LYS A 49 11.83 -10.57 -2.41
CA LYS A 49 12.49 -10.78 -3.71
C LYS A 49 13.02 -9.49 -4.34
N GLY A 50 12.27 -8.39 -4.29
CA GLY A 50 12.60 -7.15 -5.00
C GLY A 50 12.99 -5.95 -4.12
N GLY A 51 13.05 -6.13 -2.79
CA GLY A 51 13.30 -5.06 -1.83
C GLY A 51 12.06 -4.22 -1.52
N HIS A 52 12.26 -3.03 -0.95
CA HIS A 52 11.17 -2.10 -0.65
C HIS A 52 10.41 -1.69 -1.92
N PHE A 53 9.11 -1.48 -1.77
CA PHE A 53 8.27 -0.93 -2.82
C PHE A 53 8.50 0.58 -2.92
N LYS A 54 8.64 1.08 -4.15
CA LYS A 54 8.91 2.49 -4.43
C LYS A 54 7.64 3.33 -4.43
N ASP A 55 6.63 2.86 -5.16
CA ASP A 55 5.35 3.54 -5.33
C ASP A 55 4.20 2.52 -5.50
N LEU A 56 2.96 2.99 -5.66
CA LEU A 56 1.78 2.14 -5.87
C LEU A 56 1.87 1.29 -7.15
N PHE A 57 2.52 1.82 -8.20
CA PHE A 57 2.63 1.12 -9.48
C PHE A 57 3.65 -0.02 -9.40
N ASP A 58 4.81 0.23 -8.76
CA ASP A 58 5.81 -0.79 -8.42
C ASP A 58 5.21 -1.86 -7.52
N PHE A 59 4.40 -1.47 -6.52
CA PHE A 59 3.66 -2.41 -5.69
C PHE A 59 2.73 -3.30 -6.53
N CYS A 60 1.86 -2.71 -7.35
CA CYS A 60 0.93 -3.46 -8.20
C CYS A 60 1.65 -4.35 -9.23
N ALA A 61 2.76 -3.90 -9.80
CA ALA A 61 3.53 -4.65 -10.80
C ALA A 61 4.25 -5.87 -10.20
N ARG A 62 4.64 -5.81 -8.92
CA ARG A 62 5.44 -6.88 -8.29
C ARG A 62 4.62 -7.91 -7.53
N ILE A 63 3.41 -7.55 -7.08
CA ILE A 63 2.53 -8.48 -6.36
C ILE A 63 1.76 -9.38 -7.33
N ASP A 64 1.43 -10.58 -6.87
CA ASP A 64 0.51 -11.46 -7.59
C ASP A 64 -0.93 -10.94 -7.45
N LEU A 65 -1.45 -10.29 -8.50
CA LEU A 65 -2.82 -9.76 -8.56
C LEU A 65 -3.91 -10.84 -8.44
N LYS A 66 -3.59 -12.13 -8.64
CA LYS A 66 -4.53 -13.24 -8.40
C LYS A 66 -4.73 -13.47 -6.90
N ARG A 67 -3.67 -13.28 -6.11
CA ARG A 67 -3.69 -13.40 -4.64
C ARG A 67 -4.13 -12.09 -3.98
N VAL A 68 -3.68 -10.96 -4.51
CA VAL A 68 -3.96 -9.61 -4.00
C VAL A 68 -4.91 -8.88 -4.95
N ASN A 69 -6.21 -9.08 -4.74
CA ASN A 69 -7.21 -8.40 -5.56
C ASN A 69 -7.34 -6.90 -5.23
N LYS A 70 -7.99 -6.14 -6.11
CA LYS A 70 -8.23 -4.71 -5.93
C LYS A 70 -8.84 -4.35 -4.57
N ARG A 71 -9.80 -5.14 -4.08
CA ARG A 71 -10.47 -4.90 -2.79
C ARG A 71 -9.50 -5.01 -1.60
N VAL A 72 -8.50 -5.88 -1.69
CA VAL A 72 -7.42 -5.94 -0.69
C VAL A 72 -6.59 -4.66 -0.73
N ILE A 73 -6.21 -4.20 -1.92
CA ILE A 73 -5.43 -2.97 -2.08
C ILE A 73 -6.19 -1.74 -1.55
N GLU A 74 -7.48 -1.63 -1.85
CA GLU A 74 -8.35 -0.57 -1.29
C GLU A 74 -8.29 -0.55 0.25
N LYS A 75 -8.36 -1.72 0.89
CA LYS A 75 -8.26 -1.82 2.35
C LYS A 75 -6.89 -1.46 2.88
N LEU A 76 -5.81 -1.81 2.17
CA LEU A 76 -4.45 -1.42 2.53
C LEU A 76 -4.29 0.12 2.44
N ILE A 77 -4.88 0.77 1.44
CA ILE A 77 -4.92 2.24 1.35
C ILE A 77 -5.68 2.82 2.54
N TYR A 78 -6.89 2.32 2.83
CA TYR A 78 -7.69 2.83 3.95
C TYR A 78 -7.02 2.63 5.31
N ALA A 79 -6.32 1.52 5.51
CA ALA A 79 -5.58 1.21 6.73
C ALA A 79 -4.30 2.04 6.92
N GLY A 80 -3.86 2.77 5.89
CA GLY A 80 -2.60 3.51 5.91
C GLY A 80 -1.35 2.69 5.59
N ALA A 81 -1.51 1.42 5.21
CA ALA A 81 -0.39 0.52 4.91
C ALA A 81 0.46 0.97 3.72
N LEU A 82 -0.10 1.82 2.86
CA LEU A 82 0.51 2.31 1.62
C LEU A 82 0.88 3.80 1.69
N ASP A 83 0.77 4.45 2.86
CA ASP A 83 0.94 5.91 3.01
C ASP A 83 2.33 6.41 2.58
N ARG A 84 3.33 5.54 2.53
CA ARG A 84 4.69 5.87 2.10
C ARG A 84 4.93 5.76 0.59
N LEU A 85 3.96 5.26 -0.18
CA LEU A 85 4.12 4.92 -1.60
C LEU A 85 3.50 5.94 -2.58
N GLY A 86 2.79 6.94 -2.06
CA GLY A 86 2.14 7.93 -2.90
C GLY A 86 1.95 9.24 -2.14
N PRO A 87 1.46 10.29 -2.83
CA PRO A 87 1.36 11.63 -2.25
C PRO A 87 0.31 11.69 -1.12
N HIS A 88 -0.85 11.05 -1.33
CA HIS A 88 -1.89 10.90 -0.31
C HIS A 88 -2.88 9.77 -0.68
N ARG A 89 -3.60 9.25 0.31
CA ARG A 89 -4.56 8.14 0.16
C ARG A 89 -5.61 8.38 -0.94
N ALA A 90 -6.11 9.61 -1.08
CA ALA A 90 -7.11 9.94 -2.11
C ALA A 90 -6.57 9.77 -3.55
N ALA A 91 -5.34 10.22 -3.81
CA ALA A 91 -4.69 10.08 -5.11
C ALA A 91 -4.38 8.61 -5.41
N MET A 92 -3.89 7.86 -4.41
CA MET A 92 -3.66 6.41 -4.56
C MET A 92 -4.97 5.66 -4.86
N MET A 93 -6.08 6.01 -4.19
CA MET A 93 -7.38 5.40 -4.44
C MET A 93 -7.92 5.74 -5.84
N ALA A 94 -7.79 6.99 -6.28
CA ALA A 94 -8.20 7.42 -7.61
C ALA A 94 -7.38 6.72 -8.72
N SER A 95 -6.08 6.54 -8.48
CA SER A 95 -5.14 5.96 -9.45
C SER A 95 -5.10 4.42 -9.42
N LEU A 96 -5.80 3.78 -8.47
CA LEU A 96 -5.73 2.34 -8.25
C LEU A 96 -6.14 1.52 -9.49
N ASN A 97 -7.18 1.96 -10.19
CA ASN A 97 -7.63 1.27 -11.41
C ASN A 97 -6.54 1.26 -12.48
N ASP A 98 -5.87 2.41 -12.66
CA ASP A 98 -4.83 2.57 -13.66
C ASP A 98 -3.58 1.76 -13.26
N ALA A 99 -3.20 1.77 -11.98
CA ALA A 99 -2.09 0.97 -11.47
C ALA A 99 -2.31 -0.55 -11.64
N VAL A 100 -3.50 -1.05 -11.32
CA VAL A 100 -3.84 -2.47 -11.51
C VAL A 100 -3.87 -2.84 -13.00
N LYS A 101 -4.38 -1.95 -13.85
CA LYS A 101 -4.40 -2.16 -15.30
C LYS A 101 -3.00 -2.19 -15.89
N ALA A 102 -2.13 -1.26 -15.50
CA ALA A 102 -0.73 -1.22 -15.91
C ALA A 102 0.01 -2.49 -15.50
N ALA A 103 -0.16 -2.94 -14.25
CA ALA A 103 0.43 -4.18 -13.75
C ALA A 103 -0.05 -5.42 -14.53
N SER A 104 -1.35 -5.51 -14.84
CA SER A 104 -1.88 -6.62 -15.65
C SER A 104 -1.32 -6.63 -17.07
N GLN A 105 -1.11 -5.45 -17.68
CA GLN A 105 -0.48 -5.34 -19.00
C GLN A 105 0.99 -5.74 -18.94
N HIS A 106 1.71 -5.35 -17.89
CA HIS A 106 3.10 -5.71 -17.66
C HIS A 106 3.27 -7.23 -17.52
N HIS A 107 2.48 -7.90 -16.67
CA HIS A 107 2.53 -9.36 -16.54
C HIS A 107 2.19 -10.08 -17.85
N GLN A 108 1.22 -9.54 -18.61
CA GLN A 108 0.88 -10.09 -19.92
C GLN A 108 2.04 -9.94 -20.92
N ALA A 109 2.73 -8.81 -20.94
CA ALA A 109 3.88 -8.59 -21.82
C ALA A 109 5.06 -9.51 -21.46
N GLU A 110 5.34 -9.70 -20.17
CA GLU A 110 6.34 -10.66 -19.69
C GLU A 110 6.01 -12.11 -20.11
N ASP A 111 4.74 -12.52 -19.96
CA ASP A 111 4.26 -13.85 -20.35
C ASP A 111 4.43 -14.11 -21.86
N PHE A 112 4.30 -13.07 -22.69
CA PHE A 112 4.53 -13.15 -24.14
C PHE A 112 6.01 -13.05 -24.55
N GLY A 113 6.94 -13.01 -23.59
CA GLY A 113 8.39 -12.90 -23.84
C GLY A 113 8.81 -11.53 -24.37
N GLN A 114 7.91 -10.54 -24.32
CA GLN A 114 8.20 -9.16 -24.62
C GLN A 114 8.66 -8.50 -23.31
N GLY A 115 9.91 -8.81 -22.92
CA GLY A 115 10.55 -8.14 -21.79
C GLY A 115 10.50 -6.64 -22.00
N ASP A 116 9.85 -5.95 -21.08
CA ASP A 116 9.54 -4.53 -21.20
C ASP A 116 10.83 -3.72 -21.38
N MET A 117 11.05 -3.18 -22.59
CA MET A 117 12.11 -2.22 -22.86
C MET A 117 11.87 -0.86 -22.17
N PHE A 118 10.75 -0.71 -21.43
CA PHE A 118 10.49 0.38 -20.49
C PHE A 118 10.78 -0.02 -19.04
N GLY A 119 11.73 -0.93 -18.82
CA GLY A 119 12.24 -1.30 -17.51
C GLY A 119 12.62 -0.09 -16.67
N VAL A 120 11.73 0.23 -15.73
CA VAL A 120 11.97 0.93 -14.47
C VAL A 120 12.86 2.17 -14.62
N LEU A 121 12.29 3.24 -15.18
CA LEU A 121 12.79 4.57 -14.87
C LEU A 121 12.69 4.73 -13.36
N THR A 122 13.84 4.92 -12.71
CA THR A 122 13.91 5.47 -11.35
C THR A 122 13.44 6.91 -11.45
N ASP A 123 12.12 7.07 -11.49
CA ASP A 123 11.49 8.36 -11.64
C ASP A 123 11.83 9.24 -10.44
N ALA A 124 12.16 10.51 -10.70
CA ALA A 124 12.32 11.51 -9.66
C ALA A 124 11.01 11.67 -8.87
N PRO A 125 11.02 12.17 -7.62
CA PRO A 125 9.79 12.33 -6.82
C PRO A 125 8.68 13.12 -7.55
N GLU A 126 9.04 14.13 -8.35
CA GLU A 126 8.09 14.90 -9.18
C GLU A 126 7.46 14.07 -10.31
N GLU A 127 8.18 13.11 -10.89
CA GLU A 127 7.68 12.20 -11.92
C GLU A 127 6.71 11.17 -11.33
N VAL A 128 6.94 10.73 -10.09
CA VAL A 128 6.02 9.87 -9.34
C VAL A 128 4.69 10.59 -9.09
N GLU A 129 4.71 11.88 -8.72
CA GLU A 129 3.50 12.67 -8.46
C GLU A 129 2.65 12.87 -9.73
N ASN A 130 3.29 13.05 -10.89
CA ASN A 130 2.61 13.17 -12.19
C ASN A 130 1.89 11.88 -12.65
N LYS A 131 2.28 10.71 -12.13
CA LYS A 131 1.58 9.44 -12.42
C LYS A 131 0.24 9.31 -11.71
N TYR A 132 0.04 10.03 -10.61
CA TYR A 132 -1.20 9.94 -9.84
C TYR A 132 -2.27 10.89 -10.37
N THR A 133 -3.52 10.43 -10.33
CA THR A 133 -4.68 11.28 -10.60
C THR A 133 -4.70 12.44 -9.61
N GLN A 134 -4.72 13.66 -10.15
CA GLN A 134 -4.75 14.89 -9.38
C GLN A 134 -6.14 15.10 -8.79
N VAL A 135 -6.27 14.79 -7.49
CA VAL A 135 -7.51 14.93 -6.72
C VAL A 135 -7.18 15.58 -5.37
N PRO A 136 -8.09 16.35 -4.78
CA PRO A 136 -7.85 16.89 -3.44
C PRO A 136 -7.69 15.76 -2.41
N PRO A 137 -6.84 15.93 -1.39
CA PRO A 137 -6.78 15.02 -0.25
C PRO A 137 -8.15 14.84 0.41
N TRP A 138 -8.38 13.67 1.00
CA TRP A 138 -9.64 13.41 1.68
C TRP A 138 -9.80 14.29 2.93
N PRO A 139 -11.03 14.72 3.24
CA PRO A 139 -11.34 15.34 4.52
C PRO A 139 -11.03 14.40 5.68
N GLU A 140 -10.76 14.98 6.86
CA GLU A 140 -10.28 14.20 8.01
C GLU A 140 -11.26 13.07 8.40
N LYS A 141 -12.55 13.36 8.32
CA LYS A 141 -13.60 12.40 8.62
C LYS A 141 -13.56 11.15 7.75
N VAL A 142 -13.18 11.27 6.47
CA VAL A 142 -13.24 10.17 5.50
C VAL A 142 -12.12 9.16 5.74
N TRP A 143 -10.90 9.63 6.00
CA TRP A 143 -9.78 8.71 6.25
C TRP A 143 -9.89 8.06 7.63
N LEU A 144 -10.31 8.80 8.65
CA LEU A 144 -10.57 8.24 9.99
C LEU A 144 -11.62 7.12 9.93
N GLU A 145 -12.69 7.32 9.17
CA GLU A 145 -13.71 6.28 9.00
C GLU A 145 -13.15 5.04 8.29
N GLY A 146 -12.28 5.25 7.28
CA GLY A 146 -11.54 4.16 6.63
C GLY A 146 -10.66 3.37 7.60
N GLU A 147 -9.97 4.04 8.52
CA GLU A 147 -9.18 3.37 9.58
C GLU A 147 -10.09 2.58 10.52
N ARG A 148 -11.21 3.14 10.95
CA ARG A 148 -12.17 2.42 11.80
C ARG A 148 -12.70 1.16 11.10
N GLU A 149 -13.01 1.23 9.82
CA GLU A 149 -13.54 0.08 9.08
C GLU A 149 -12.49 -1.01 8.85
N THR A 150 -11.23 -0.63 8.66
CA THR A 150 -10.13 -1.56 8.31
C THR A 150 -9.35 -2.05 9.52
N LEU A 151 -9.03 -1.18 10.48
CA LEU A 151 -8.28 -1.50 11.69
C LEU A 151 -9.20 -1.78 12.90
N GLY A 152 -10.46 -1.35 12.84
CA GLY A 152 -11.41 -1.46 13.96
C GLY A 152 -11.31 -0.32 14.97
N LEU A 153 -10.41 0.65 14.76
CA LEU A 153 -10.15 1.79 15.64
C LEU A 153 -9.62 2.98 14.84
N TYR A 154 -9.68 4.18 15.43
CA TYR A 154 -9.01 5.37 14.91
C TYR A 154 -7.58 5.41 15.45
N LEU A 155 -6.57 5.24 14.59
CA LEU A 155 -5.19 5.05 15.06
C LEU A 155 -4.42 6.37 15.16
N THR A 156 -4.71 7.26 14.23
CA THR A 156 -3.91 8.44 13.88
C THR A 156 -4.60 9.75 14.29
N GLY A 157 -5.86 9.69 14.69
CA GLY A 157 -6.66 10.84 15.12
C GLY A 157 -7.94 10.42 15.85
N HIS A 158 -8.80 11.39 16.13
CA HIS A 158 -10.10 11.14 16.75
C HIS A 158 -11.18 12.00 16.08
N PRO A 159 -12.35 11.46 15.71
CA PRO A 159 -13.37 12.17 14.91
C PRO A 159 -14.04 13.38 15.58
N ILE A 160 -13.62 13.75 16.80
CA ILE A 160 -14.17 14.85 17.61
C ILE A 160 -13.13 15.97 17.81
N ASN A 161 -11.88 15.76 17.36
CA ASN A 161 -10.83 16.76 17.43
C ASN A 161 -10.95 17.81 16.32
#